data_AF-A0A1S3XUG2-F1
#
_entry.id   AF-A0A1S3XUG2-F1
#
_cell.length_a   1.000
_cell.length_b   1.000
_cell.length_c   1.000
_cell.angle_alpha   90.00
_cell.angle_beta   90.00
_cell.angle_gamma   90.00
#
_symmetry.space_group_name_H-M   'P 1'
#
loop_
_entity.id
_entity.type
_entity.pdbx_description
1 polymer ?
#
loop_
_entity_poly.entity_id
_entity_poly.type
_entity_poly.pdbx_seq_one_letter_code
_entity_poly.pdbx_strand_id
1 'polypeptide(L)'
;MDVLLRHIQGEVPWCMLFVDDIVLIDETRSGINARLEVWRKTLESKGFKLSRTKTEYLECKFSDGTHDADVEVKLDAQVIPKRASFKYLGSIIQGNGDIDEDVVHRIRAGWMKWRLASGVLCY
;
A
#
# COMPACT_ATOMS: atom_id res chain seq x y z
N MET A 1 -13.16 0.45 -12.52
CA MET A 1 -13.18 0.00 -11.12
C MET A 1 -13.84 1.03 -10.22
N ASP A 2 -13.42 2.30 -10.26
CA ASP A 2 -13.91 3.35 -9.34
C ASP A 2 -15.44 3.46 -9.30
N VAL A 3 -16.11 3.51 -10.46
CA VAL A 3 -17.58 3.61 -10.53
C VAL A 3 -18.30 2.46 -9.81
N LEU A 4 -17.72 1.25 -9.83
CA LEU A 4 -18.31 0.07 -9.18
C LEU A 4 -18.13 0.08 -7.65
N LEU A 5 -17.12 0.79 -7.15
CA LEU A 5 -16.67 0.74 -5.76
C LEU A 5 -16.89 2.08 -5.02
N ARG A 6 -17.48 3.08 -5.68
CA ARG A 6 -17.85 4.39 -5.09
C ARG A 6 -18.62 4.30 -3.76
N HIS A 7 -19.39 3.23 -3.55
CA HIS A 7 -20.21 3.05 -2.36
C HIS A 7 -19.43 2.53 -1.13
N ILE A 8 -18.21 2.01 -1.34
CA ILE A 8 -17.30 1.57 -0.27
C ILE A 8 -16.02 2.41 -0.18
N GLN A 9 -15.82 3.32 -1.13
CA GLN A 9 -14.68 4.21 -1.17
C GLN A 9 -14.81 5.26 -0.05
N GLY A 10 -13.87 5.24 0.89
CA GLY A 10 -13.73 6.28 1.91
C GLY A 10 -13.12 7.56 1.33
N GLU A 11 -13.15 8.63 2.11
CA GLU A 11 -12.49 9.89 1.75
C GLU A 11 -10.95 9.72 1.73
N VAL A 12 -10.28 10.55 0.94
CA VAL A 12 -8.80 10.64 0.98
C VAL A 12 -8.39 11.21 2.36
N PRO A 13 -7.37 10.66 3.04
CA PRO A 13 -6.43 9.62 2.59
C PRO A 13 -6.85 8.17 2.94
N TRP A 14 -7.99 7.98 3.59
CA TRP A 14 -8.42 6.71 4.16
C TRP A 14 -8.64 5.58 3.15
N CYS A 15 -8.94 5.92 1.90
CA CYS A 15 -9.09 4.96 0.81
C CYS A 15 -8.55 5.55 -0.50
N MET A 16 -7.61 4.87 -1.14
CA MET A 16 -7.10 5.25 -2.46
C MET A 16 -7.21 4.07 -3.41
N LEU A 17 -7.60 4.36 -4.66
CA LEU A 17 -7.78 3.39 -5.72
C LEU A 17 -6.98 3.83 -6.94
N PHE A 18 -6.22 2.91 -7.52
CA PHE A 18 -5.53 3.13 -8.78
C PHE A 18 -5.51 1.85 -9.60
N VAL A 19 -6.27 1.80 -10.69
CA VAL A 19 -6.39 0.62 -11.57
C VAL A 19 -6.80 -0.63 -10.77
N ASP A 20 -5.87 -1.54 -10.51
CA ASP A 20 -6.05 -2.76 -9.73
C ASP A 20 -5.50 -2.67 -8.29
N ASP A 21 -4.78 -1.59 -7.96
CA ASP A 21 -4.22 -1.35 -6.63
C ASP A 21 -5.22 -0.60 -5.72
N ILE A 22 -5.31 -1.07 -4.48
CA ILE A 22 -6.19 -0.53 -3.44
C ILE A 22 -5.36 -0.28 -2.20
N VAL A 23 -5.43 0.94 -1.66
CA VAL A 23 -4.81 1.29 -0.39
C VAL A 23 -5.92 1.61 0.62
N LEU A 24 -5.88 0.89 1.73
CA LEU A 24 -6.77 1.10 2.88
C LEU A 24 -5.92 1.59 4.04
N ILE A 25 -6.37 2.67 4.69
CA ILE A 25 -5.70 3.24 5.86
C ILE A 25 -6.69 3.25 7.02
N ASP A 26 -6.21 2.87 8.19
CA ASP A 26 -6.95 2.96 9.45
C ASP A 26 -5.97 3.27 10.58
N GLU A 27 -6.46 3.84 11.68
CA GLU A 27 -5.66 4.15 12.86
C GLU A 27 -5.38 2.88 13.70
N THR A 28 -6.22 1.85 13.54
CA THR A 28 -6.17 0.63 14.36
C THR A 28 -6.08 -0.63 13.51
N ARG A 29 -5.43 -1.67 14.06
CA ARG A 29 -5.37 -2.99 13.40
C ARG A 29 -6.74 -3.67 13.32
N SER A 30 -7.62 -3.39 14.28
CA SER A 30 -9.01 -3.87 14.25
C SER A 30 -9.83 -3.16 13.17
N GLY A 31 -9.70 -1.84 13.04
CA GLY A 31 -10.36 -1.06 12.00
C GLY A 31 -9.91 -1.45 10.60
N ILE A 32 -8.60 -1.62 10.36
CA ILE A 32 -8.12 -2.08 9.05
C ILE A 32 -8.64 -3.49 8.70
N ASN A 33 -8.72 -4.41 9.67
CA ASN A 33 -9.30 -5.74 9.46
C ASN A 33 -10.79 -5.65 9.09
N ALA A 34 -11.57 -4.82 9.80
CA ALA A 34 -12.98 -4.62 9.49
C ALA A 34 -13.18 -4.06 8.07
N ARG A 35 -12.37 -3.07 7.69
CA ARG A 35 -12.41 -2.48 6.35
C ARG A 35 -12.00 -3.48 5.28
N LEU A 36 -10.91 -4.22 5.50
CA LEU A 36 -10.44 -5.24 4.57
C LEU A 36 -11.53 -6.30 4.29
N GLU A 37 -12.28 -6.69 5.32
CA GLU A 37 -13.38 -7.65 5.19
C GLU A 37 -14.56 -7.11 4.38
N VAL A 38 -14.93 -5.83 4.58
CA VAL A 38 -15.94 -5.14 3.76
C VAL A 38 -15.50 -5.09 2.29
N TRP A 39 -14.25 -4.73 2.04
CA TRP A 39 -13.68 -4.68 0.70
C TRP A 39 -13.65 -6.05 0.03
N ARG A 40 -13.21 -7.08 0.75
CA ARG A 40 -13.18 -8.46 0.28
C ARG A 40 -14.56 -8.94 -0.15
N LYS A 41 -15.57 -8.84 0.73
CA LYS A 41 -16.95 -9.26 0.42
C LYS A 41 -17.54 -8.50 -0.77
N THR A 42 -17.29 -7.20 -0.83
CA THR A 42 -17.82 -6.36 -1.91
C THR A 42 -17.19 -6.74 -3.25
N LEU A 43 -15.87 -6.91 -3.31
CA LEU A 43 -15.16 -7.34 -4.51
C LEU A 43 -15.63 -8.73 -4.95
N GLU A 44 -15.74 -9.69 -4.03
CA GLU A 44 -16.23 -11.04 -4.32
C GLU A 44 -17.65 -11.02 -4.88
N SER A 45 -18.54 -10.16 -4.34
CA SER A 45 -19.91 -10.01 -4.86
C SER A 45 -19.96 -9.48 -6.31
N LYS A 46 -18.89 -8.80 -6.75
CA LYS A 46 -18.72 -8.26 -8.10
C LYS A 46 -17.87 -9.16 -8.99
N GLY A 47 -17.48 -10.35 -8.51
CA GLY A 47 -16.67 -11.31 -9.26
C GLY A 47 -15.15 -11.04 -9.22
N PHE A 48 -14.69 -10.15 -8.34
CA PHE A 48 -13.26 -9.86 -8.14
C PHE A 48 -12.73 -10.53 -6.88
N LYS A 49 -11.41 -10.71 -6.80
CA LYS A 49 -10.77 -11.31 -5.62
C LYS A 49 -9.50 -10.56 -5.26
N LEU A 50 -9.28 -10.38 -3.95
CA LEU A 50 -8.04 -9.82 -3.43
C LEU A 50 -6.88 -10.83 -3.55
N SER A 51 -5.72 -10.36 -4.00
CA SER A 51 -4.55 -11.20 -4.21
C SER A 51 -3.76 -11.37 -2.92
N ARG A 52 -3.95 -12.51 -2.23
CA ARG A 52 -3.25 -12.83 -0.97
C ARG A 52 -1.72 -12.74 -1.02
N THR A 53 -1.12 -13.04 -2.17
CA THR A 53 0.34 -13.00 -2.34
C THR A 53 0.89 -11.60 -2.60
N LYS A 54 0.02 -10.65 -2.98
CA LYS A 54 0.38 -9.25 -3.27
C LYS A 54 -0.09 -8.31 -2.16
N THR A 55 -1.09 -8.69 -1.37
CA THR A 55 -1.55 -7.91 -0.24
C THR A 55 -0.47 -7.91 0.84
N GLU A 56 -0.03 -6.73 1.21
CA GLU A 56 0.95 -6.47 2.26
C GLU A 56 0.39 -5.38 3.18
N TYR A 57 0.88 -5.28 4.42
CA TYR A 57 0.51 -4.17 5.30
C TYR A 57 1.75 -3.45 5.80
N LEU A 58 1.62 -2.13 5.92
CA LEU A 58 2.60 -1.24 6.55
C LEU A 58 1.99 -0.73 7.86
N GLU A 59 2.73 -0.82 8.95
CA GLU A 59 2.37 -0.13 10.18
C GLU A 59 3.19 1.15 10.29
N CYS A 60 2.51 2.28 10.42
CA CYS A 60 3.16 3.55 10.61
C CYS A 60 3.14 3.96 12.09
N LYS A 61 4.32 4.01 12.71
CA LYS A 61 4.45 4.38 14.13
C LYS A 61 4.61 5.89 14.28
N PHE A 62 3.61 6.64 13.80
CA PHE A 62 3.63 8.11 13.88
C PHE A 62 3.32 8.63 15.28
N SER A 63 2.72 7.80 16.15
CA SER A 63 2.40 8.12 17.53
C SER A 63 2.80 6.98 18.46
N ASP A 64 3.14 7.34 19.71
CA ASP A 64 3.56 6.44 20.79
C ASP A 64 2.37 5.73 21.48
N GLY A 65 1.24 5.63 20.77
CA GLY A 65 0.04 4.96 21.28
C GLY A 65 0.27 3.48 21.52
N THR A 66 -0.43 2.91 22.49
CA THR A 66 -0.54 1.45 22.69
C THR A 66 -1.15 0.82 21.44
N HIS A 67 -0.29 0.40 20.52
CA HIS A 67 -0.68 -0.41 19.37
C HIS A 67 -1.16 -1.76 19.92
N ASP A 68 -2.31 -2.25 19.43
CA ASP A 68 -2.86 -3.57 19.75
C ASP A 68 -1.87 -4.67 19.31
N ALA A 69 -0.86 -4.94 20.14
CA ALA A 69 0.21 -5.89 19.84
C ALA A 69 -0.35 -7.29 19.54
N ASP A 70 -1.49 -7.62 20.15
CA ASP A 70 -2.18 -8.90 20.04
C ASP A 70 -3.08 -9.03 18.80
N VAL A 71 -3.37 -7.94 18.09
CA VAL A 71 -4.23 -8.00 16.89
C VAL A 71 -3.35 -8.17 15.65
N GLU A 72 -3.53 -9.31 14.97
CA GLU A 72 -2.92 -9.57 13.67
C GLU A 72 -3.84 -9.09 12.53
N VAL A 73 -3.25 -8.54 11.47
CA VAL A 73 -3.97 -8.19 10.24
C VAL A 73 -4.08 -9.44 9.37
N LYS A 74 -5.31 -9.86 9.05
CA LYS A 74 -5.56 -11.13 8.32
C LYS A 74 -6.48 -10.93 7.13
N LEU A 75 -6.18 -11.63 6.03
CA LEU A 75 -7.06 -11.80 4.88
C LEU A 75 -7.45 -13.28 4.79
N ASP A 76 -8.75 -13.60 4.85
CA ASP A 76 -9.25 -14.98 4.86
C ASP A 76 -8.54 -15.90 5.88
N ALA A 77 -8.39 -15.43 7.13
CA ALA A 77 -7.65 -16.10 8.20
C ALA A 77 -6.13 -16.26 7.99
N GLN A 78 -5.57 -15.85 6.84
CA GLN A 78 -4.13 -15.80 6.62
C GLN A 78 -3.55 -14.46 7.07
N VAL A 79 -2.48 -14.50 7.86
CA VAL A 79 -1.77 -13.28 8.30
C VAL A 79 -1.12 -12.61 7.09
N ILE A 80 -1.39 -11.32 6.91
CA ILE A 80 -0.79 -10.51 5.86
C ILE A 80 0.65 -10.18 6.28
N PRO A 81 1.65 -10.28 5.40
CA PRO A 81 3.02 -9.93 5.74
C PRO A 81 3.16 -8.43 6.05
N LYS A 82 3.85 -8.12 7.15
CA LYS A 82 4.24 -6.76 7.51
C LYS A 82 5.45 -6.34 6.69
N ARG A 83 5.44 -5.13 6.14
CA ARG A 83 6.59 -4.48 5.51
C ARG A 83 7.03 -3.24 6.30
N ALA A 84 8.30 -2.87 6.15
CA ALA A 84 8.86 -1.63 6.70
C ALA A 84 8.71 -0.45 5.72
N SER A 85 8.66 -0.76 4.43
CA SER A 85 8.36 0.18 3.36
C SER A 85 7.63 -0.52 2.22
N PHE A 86 6.86 0.24 1.44
CA PHE A 86 6.22 -0.26 0.22
C PHE A 86 6.32 0.76 -0.91
N LYS A 87 6.34 0.26 -2.14
CA LYS A 87 6.34 1.10 -3.34
C LYS A 87 4.90 1.28 -3.82
N TYR A 88 4.46 2.53 -3.93
CA TYR A 88 3.16 2.90 -4.48
C TYR A 88 3.32 3.98 -5.54
N LEU A 89 2.84 3.69 -6.75
CA LEU A 89 2.87 4.61 -7.90
C LEU A 89 4.25 5.24 -8.17
N GLY A 90 5.32 4.48 -7.92
CA GLY A 90 6.69 4.95 -8.14
C GLY A 90 7.34 5.61 -6.92
N SER A 91 6.59 5.93 -5.87
CA SER A 91 7.13 6.45 -4.62
C SER A 91 7.29 5.34 -3.58
N ILE A 92 8.30 5.45 -2.72
CA ILE A 92 8.48 4.56 -1.57
C ILE A 92 7.91 5.24 -0.32
N ILE A 93 7.04 4.53 0.39
CA ILE A 93 6.45 4.98 1.64
C ILE A 93 7.05 4.15 2.76
N GLN A 94 7.63 4.81 3.76
CA GLN A 94 8.27 4.17 4.91
C GLN A 94 7.41 4.30 6.17
N GLY A 95 7.32 3.24 6.96
CA GLY A 95 6.49 3.20 8.18
C GLY A 95 7.04 4.04 9.34
N ASN A 96 8.30 4.45 9.27
CA ASN A 96 8.91 5.38 10.22
C ASN A 96 8.64 6.86 9.87
N GLY A 97 8.00 7.14 8.73
CA GLY A 97 7.75 8.52 8.25
C GLY A 97 8.92 9.20 7.57
N ASP A 98 10.02 8.49 7.39
CA ASP A 98 11.18 9.00 6.68
C ASP A 98 10.95 8.96 5.15
N ILE A 99 11.71 9.76 4.42
CA ILE A 99 11.73 9.84 2.96
C ILE A 99 13.04 9.34 2.35
N ASP A 100 14.03 9.00 3.17
CA ASP A 100 15.37 8.56 2.74
C ASP A 100 15.34 7.45 1.67
N GLU A 101 14.53 6.40 1.83
CA GLU A 101 14.43 5.32 0.83
C GLU A 101 13.87 5.82 -0.51
N ASP A 102 12.87 6.70 -0.49
CA ASP A 102 12.30 7.28 -1.71
C ASP A 102 13.31 8.19 -2.42
N VAL A 103 14.02 9.03 -1.65
CA VAL A 103 15.08 9.90 -2.17
C VAL A 103 16.17 9.07 -2.85
N VAL A 104 16.67 8.03 -2.18
CA VAL A 104 17.68 7.13 -2.73
C VAL A 104 17.16 6.41 -3.99
N HIS A 105 15.91 5.94 -3.98
CA HIS A 105 15.29 5.29 -5.13
C HIS A 105 15.23 6.22 -6.35
N ARG A 106 14.75 7.46 -6.16
CA ARG A 106 14.62 8.46 -7.23
C ARG A 106 15.97 8.89 -7.78
N ILE A 107 16.98 9.10 -6.93
CA ILE A 107 18.35 9.40 -7.36
C ILE A 107 18.89 8.26 -8.23
N ARG A 108 18.78 7.01 -7.77
CA ARG A 108 19.24 5.84 -8.54
C ARG A 108 18.51 5.72 -9.86
N ALA A 109 17.18 5.86 -9.88
CA ALA A 109 16.38 5.82 -11.10
C ALA A 109 16.78 6.92 -12.09
N GLY A 110 17.01 8.15 -11.60
CA GLY A 110 17.49 9.27 -12.40
C GLY A 110 18.86 9.00 -13.01
N TRP A 111 19.83 8.54 -12.21
CA TRP A 111 21.17 8.20 -12.69
C TRP A 111 21.18 7.06 -13.71
N MET A 112 20.36 6.02 -13.52
CA MET A 112 20.26 4.92 -14.50
C MET A 112 19.71 5.41 -15.84
N LYS A 113 18.66 6.23 -15.83
CA LYS A 113 18.11 6.84 -17.04
C LYS A 113 19.11 7.78 -17.72
N TRP A 114 19.83 8.58 -16.94
CA TRP A 114 20.88 9.46 -17.46
C TRP A 114 21.98 8.67 -18.16
N ARG A 115 22.51 7.61 -17.53
CA ARG A 115 23.54 6.75 -18.13
C ARG A 115 23.07 6.10 -19.43
N LEU A 116 21.81 5.66 -19.48
CA LEU A 116 21.23 5.08 -20.69
C LEU A 116 21.18 6.12 -21.83
N ALA A 117 20.74 7.34 -21.54
CA ALA A 117 20.66 8.42 -22.54
C ALA A 117 22.04 8.91 -22.99
N SER A 118 22.99 9.04 -22.05
CA SER A 118 24.35 9.50 -22.35
C SER A 118 25.20 8.43 -23.05
N GLY A 119 24.91 7.15 -22.82
CA GLY A 119 25.59 6.03 -23.51
C GLY A 119 25.24 5.90 -25.00
N VAL A 120 24.16 6.53 -25.45
CA VAL A 120 23.80 6.68 -26.88
C VAL A 120 24.61 7.81 -27.56
N LEU A 121 25.24 8.70 -26.78
CA LEU A 121 25.99 9.86 -27.28
C LEU A 121 27.51 9.66 -27.32
N CYS A 122 27.99 8.45 -27.02
CA CYS A 122 29.41 8.09 -27.16
C CYS A 122 29.57 7.02 -28.24
N TYR A 123 29.43 7.43 -29.51
CA TYR A 123 30.07 6.84 -30.68
C TYR A 123 30.69 7.96 -31.50
#